data_AF-A0A7V3T8X0-F1
#
_entry.id   AF-A0A7V3T8X0-F1
#
_cell.length_a   1.000
_cell.length_b   1.000
_cell.length_c   1.000
_cell.angle_alpha   90.00
_cell.angle_beta   90.00
_cell.angle_gamma   90.00
#
_symmetry.space_group_name_H-M   'P 1'
#
loop_
_entity.id
_entity.type
_entity.pdbx_description
1 polymer ?
#
loop_
_entity_poly.entity_id
_entity_poly.type
_entity_poly.pdbx_seq_one_letter_code
_entity_poly.pdbx_strand_id
1 'polypeptide(L)'
;MELVGAVCAETVVQVADGMSIVIGLTGLIGVAVAQMAAATIVAKSCAQADVQAAIEAARPGDTVLLPPGTASWNRSVTISKPIHLKGSGAGGFVGHSRSLVAIGPGPKTFSTQPALGLQPGQTVRAIYIGNGTRFMEGSVIAYEESTLHLNVTNTGGSGSYGAWVLALPAQTTLINNAANDWGQAMIEVVEDTAGSVQISGIRLQSGTAKFGAHINLRRTEGGQPVLIHDCWFSHGGEIGRAILVMNTRGLIYRCSFDGGLDSGPPRLDHTAITLKWLGPEASRSWATPDTMGARDTTGLNNFYVEDCYFAGAQSFDFDDNSRTVVRHCVFDNSNLASHGAETSPDGLRHFELYDNIFLFDNLGDETLNLCRWLWVRGGTGVVTDNLMPDIKSRMWGDCDEIQMIVMSLRRKCRFAGHAYPVPRQVGQGHDGTRYVLDPLYIWNNPGQPRIGINDFEPDEVGRNLRSADYIKLGRDYYVGVPKPDYRKYVYPHPLRQSRASSP
;
A
#
# COMPACT_ATOMS: atom_id res chain seq x y z
N MET A 1 51.38 6.80 42.44
CA MET A 1 52.76 7.28 42.67
C MET A 1 53.56 6.82 41.49
N GLU A 2 54.15 7.79 40.79
CA GLU A 2 54.72 7.71 39.43
C GLU A 2 55.78 6.62 39.24
N LEU A 3 55.90 6.15 38.00
CA LEU A 3 57.18 5.70 37.47
C LEU A 3 57.40 6.30 36.09
N VAL A 4 58.47 7.09 36.05
CA VAL A 4 58.98 7.95 34.98
C VAL A 4 59.94 7.15 34.09
N GLY A 5 59.81 7.35 32.78
CA GLY A 5 60.88 7.59 31.78
C GLY A 5 62.07 6.65 31.60
N ALA A 6 62.37 6.32 30.34
CA ALA A 6 63.72 6.45 29.72
C ALA A 6 63.62 6.22 28.20
N VAL A 7 63.83 7.23 27.36
CA VAL A 7 65.03 7.53 26.53
C VAL A 7 65.45 6.41 25.57
N CYS A 8 65.41 6.68 24.26
CA CYS A 8 66.18 5.98 23.23
C CYS A 8 66.94 7.00 22.37
N ALA A 9 68.22 6.68 22.13
CA ALA A 9 69.23 7.53 21.54
C ALA A 9 69.17 7.57 20.00
N GLU A 10 69.43 8.74 19.42
CA GLU A 10 69.60 8.92 17.98
C GLU A 10 71.09 8.83 17.60
N THR A 11 71.40 8.06 16.55
CA THR A 11 72.71 8.06 15.89
C THR A 11 72.64 9.04 14.71
N VAL A 12 73.44 10.11 14.78
CA VAL A 12 73.49 11.18 13.78
C VAL A 12 74.26 10.73 12.53
N VAL A 13 73.63 10.80 11.35
CA VAL A 13 74.30 10.78 10.05
C VAL A 13 74.23 12.20 9.47
N GLN A 14 75.39 12.83 9.25
CA GLN A 14 75.50 14.15 8.65
C GLN A 14 75.14 14.11 7.15
N VAL A 15 74.16 14.94 6.74
CA VAL A 15 73.99 15.39 5.36
C VAL A 15 73.57 16.87 5.39
N ALA A 16 74.15 17.64 4.47
CA ALA A 16 74.13 19.10 4.40
C ALA A 16 72.75 19.75 4.19
N ASP A 17 72.62 20.95 4.77
CA ASP A 17 71.72 22.06 4.44
C ASP A 17 70.23 21.79 4.12
N GLY A 18 69.40 21.96 5.15
CA GLY A 18 68.26 22.88 5.05
C GLY A 18 66.94 22.39 4.45
N MET A 19 66.28 21.39 5.06
CA MET A 19 64.82 21.31 5.28
C MET A 19 64.46 19.89 5.76
N SER A 20 64.12 19.72 7.04
CA SER A 20 63.66 18.43 7.57
C SER A 20 62.22 18.15 7.16
N ILE A 21 62.03 17.23 6.22
CA ILE A 21 60.74 16.55 5.97
C ILE A 21 60.66 15.38 6.94
N VAL A 22 59.75 15.46 7.91
CA VAL A 22 59.41 14.33 8.78
C VAL A 22 58.55 13.36 7.97
N ILE A 23 59.14 12.26 7.50
CA ILE A 23 58.39 11.12 6.98
C ILE A 23 57.86 10.36 8.21
N GLY A 24 56.67 10.74 8.66
CA GLY A 24 55.93 9.98 9.66
C GLY A 24 55.52 8.64 9.06
N LEU A 25 56.08 7.54 9.59
CA LEU A 25 55.61 6.20 9.31
C LEU A 25 54.24 6.03 10.00
N THR A 26 53.17 6.48 9.35
CA THR A 26 51.80 6.19 9.77
C THR A 26 51.56 4.70 9.58
N GLY A 27 51.64 3.94 10.67
CA GLY A 27 51.12 2.59 10.72
C GLY A 27 49.64 2.61 10.37
N LEU A 28 49.31 2.24 9.13
CA LEU A 28 47.95 1.96 8.70
C LEU A 28 47.49 0.71 9.47
N ILE A 29 46.86 0.89 10.62
CA ILE A 29 46.01 -0.15 11.19
C ILE A 29 44.81 -0.25 10.25
N GLY A 30 44.94 -1.11 9.24
CA GLY A 30 43.81 -1.54 8.43
C GLY A 30 42.86 -2.30 9.32
N VAL A 31 41.88 -1.61 9.91
CA VAL A 31 40.69 -2.25 10.47
C VAL A 31 39.94 -2.79 9.26
N ALA A 32 40.19 -4.06 8.92
CA ALA A 32 39.31 -4.82 8.07
C ALA A 32 37.97 -4.91 8.78
N VAL A 33 37.05 -3.99 8.46
CA VAL A 33 35.64 -4.16 8.81
C VAL A 33 35.16 -5.33 7.96
N ALA A 34 35.22 -6.53 8.54
CA ALA A 34 34.57 -7.69 7.95
C ALA A 34 33.08 -7.37 7.88
N GLN A 35 32.60 -7.02 6.69
CA GLN A 35 31.18 -6.88 6.42
C GLN A 35 30.58 -8.28 6.56
N MET A 36 30.02 -8.57 7.74
CA MET A 36 29.36 -9.85 7.98
C MET A 36 28.24 -9.97 6.96
N ALA A 37 28.27 -11.04 6.16
CA ALA A 37 27.18 -11.33 5.23
C ALA A 37 25.86 -11.45 6.00
N ALA A 38 24.79 -10.89 5.43
CA ALA A 38 23.45 -11.00 5.98
C ALA A 38 23.08 -12.47 6.20
N ALA A 39 22.78 -12.84 7.45
CA ALA A 39 22.42 -14.21 7.78
C ALA A 39 20.93 -14.46 7.51
N THR A 40 20.58 -15.72 7.24
CA THR A 40 19.18 -16.17 7.28
C THR A 40 18.94 -16.92 8.59
N ILE A 41 18.05 -16.38 9.41
CA ILE A 41 17.58 -17.00 10.65
C ILE A 41 16.23 -17.63 10.39
N VAL A 42 16.18 -18.95 10.37
CA VAL A 42 14.93 -19.69 10.18
C VAL A 42 14.17 -19.77 11.50
N ALA A 43 12.95 -19.24 11.54
CA ALA A 43 12.06 -19.43 12.68
C ALA A 43 11.70 -20.91 12.82
N LYS A 44 11.69 -21.44 14.06
CA LYS A 44 11.41 -22.86 14.31
C LYS A 44 10.04 -23.31 13.78
N SER A 45 9.07 -22.40 13.79
CA SER A 45 7.74 -22.57 13.22
C SER A 45 7.14 -21.21 12.86
N CYS A 46 5.94 -21.20 12.26
CA CYS A 46 5.16 -19.97 12.06
C CYS A 46 4.54 -19.42 13.37
N ALA A 47 4.70 -20.10 14.51
CA ALA A 47 4.14 -19.64 15.77
C ALA A 47 4.74 -18.29 16.18
N GLN A 48 3.89 -17.41 16.72
CA GLN A 48 4.25 -16.04 17.09
C GLN A 48 5.52 -15.97 17.96
N ALA A 49 5.66 -16.85 18.95
CA ALA A 49 6.81 -16.86 19.85
C ALA A 49 8.13 -17.25 19.15
N ASP A 50 8.09 -18.20 18.21
CA ASP A 50 9.26 -18.62 17.46
C ASP A 50 9.71 -17.53 16.48
N VAL A 51 8.75 -16.85 15.86
CA VAL A 51 9.04 -15.71 14.96
C VAL A 51 9.61 -14.53 15.74
N GLN A 52 9.03 -14.19 16.89
CA GLN A 52 9.56 -13.15 17.77
C GLN A 52 10.98 -13.47 18.24
N ALA A 53 11.25 -14.72 18.66
CA ALA A 53 12.59 -15.14 19.06
C ALA A 53 13.62 -15.05 17.90
N ALA A 54 13.21 -15.38 16.67
CA ALA A 54 14.06 -15.22 15.49
C ALA A 54 14.34 -13.74 15.16
N ILE A 55 13.33 -12.86 15.29
CA ILE A 55 13.49 -11.41 15.16
C ILE A 55 14.44 -10.85 16.22
N GLU A 56 14.36 -11.33 17.45
CA GLU A 56 15.24 -10.92 18.54
C GLU A 56 16.70 -11.34 18.27
N ALA A 57 16.91 -12.55 17.75
CA ALA A 57 18.22 -13.06 17.37
C ALA A 57 18.83 -12.36 16.14
N ALA A 58 18.00 -11.82 15.25
CA ALA A 58 18.44 -11.16 14.01
C ALA A 58 19.18 -9.85 14.25
N ARG A 59 20.24 -9.64 13.47
CA ARG A 59 21.01 -8.40 13.39
C ARG A 59 20.52 -7.55 12.20
N PRO A 60 20.80 -6.23 12.19
CA PRO A 60 20.59 -5.38 11.02
C PRO A 60 21.12 -6.04 9.74
N GLY A 61 20.28 -6.11 8.70
CA GLY A 61 20.58 -6.75 7.41
C GLY A 61 20.16 -8.22 7.29
N ASP A 62 19.89 -8.92 8.40
CA ASP A 62 19.52 -10.34 8.36
C ASP A 62 18.10 -10.57 7.78
N THR A 63 17.88 -11.79 7.29
CA THR A 63 16.55 -12.30 6.92
C THR A 63 16.03 -13.23 8.02
N VAL A 64 14.80 -12.99 8.48
CA VAL A 64 14.04 -13.94 9.30
C VAL A 64 13.09 -14.72 8.39
N LEU A 65 13.36 -16.01 8.19
CA LEU A 65 12.58 -16.88 7.31
C LEU A 65 11.54 -17.67 8.11
N LEU A 66 10.27 -17.52 7.76
CA LEU A 66 9.16 -18.32 8.27
C LEU A 66 9.00 -19.58 7.39
N PRO A 67 8.92 -20.78 7.99
CA PRO A 67 8.70 -22.01 7.24
C PRO A 67 7.30 -22.02 6.59
N PRO A 68 7.01 -22.97 5.68
CA PRO A 68 5.65 -23.21 5.23
C PRO A 68 4.75 -23.62 6.40
N GLY A 69 3.51 -23.18 6.39
CA GLY A 69 2.51 -23.52 7.39
C GLY A 69 1.59 -22.37 7.75
N THR A 70 0.57 -22.70 8.55
CA THR A 70 -0.42 -21.75 9.05
C THR A 70 -0.30 -21.61 10.56
N ALA A 71 -0.33 -20.37 11.07
CA ALA A 71 -0.34 -20.10 12.51
C ALA A 71 -1.30 -18.97 12.87
N SER A 72 -2.02 -19.14 13.98
CA SER A 72 -2.88 -18.09 14.56
C SER A 72 -2.16 -17.35 15.67
N TRP A 73 -2.15 -16.02 15.59
CA TRP A 73 -1.41 -15.16 16.50
C TRP A 73 -2.36 -14.36 17.38
N ASN A 74 -2.33 -14.63 18.68
CA ASN A 74 -3.10 -13.90 19.69
C ASN A 74 -2.32 -12.74 20.33
N ARG A 75 -1.07 -12.52 19.89
CA ARG A 75 -0.19 -11.45 20.34
C ARG A 75 0.55 -10.86 19.15
N SER A 76 0.93 -9.60 19.26
CA SER A 76 1.70 -8.92 18.22
C SER A 76 3.18 -9.35 18.23
N VAL A 77 3.86 -9.16 17.11
CA VAL A 77 5.33 -9.09 17.04
C VAL A 77 5.75 -7.66 16.72
N THR A 78 6.94 -7.27 17.15
CA THR A 78 7.50 -5.94 16.87
C THR A 78 8.81 -6.05 16.12
N ILE A 79 8.94 -5.28 15.04
CA ILE A 79 10.17 -5.14 14.25
C ILE A 79 10.64 -3.70 14.35
N SER A 80 11.80 -3.49 14.95
CA SER A 80 12.44 -2.18 15.13
C SER A 80 13.92 -2.22 14.76
N LYS A 81 14.27 -3.09 13.81
CA LYS A 81 15.62 -3.33 13.28
C LYS A 81 15.50 -3.55 11.77
N PRO A 82 16.47 -3.14 10.94
CA PRO A 82 16.36 -3.21 9.49
C PRO A 82 16.61 -4.63 8.99
N ILE A 83 15.61 -5.49 9.13
CA ILE A 83 15.65 -6.91 8.74
C ILE A 83 14.64 -7.20 7.63
N HIS A 84 14.76 -8.37 7.01
CA HIS A 84 13.75 -8.91 6.09
C HIS A 84 12.94 -10.02 6.76
N LEU A 85 11.68 -9.76 7.11
CA LEU A 85 10.73 -10.81 7.51
C LEU A 85 10.13 -11.48 6.26
N LYS A 86 10.47 -12.74 6.04
CA LYS A 86 10.13 -13.45 4.81
C LYS A 86 9.37 -14.75 5.09
N GLY A 87 8.20 -14.93 4.48
CA GLY A 87 7.53 -16.23 4.41
C GLY A 87 7.96 -17.06 3.20
N SER A 88 7.57 -18.34 3.19
CA SER A 88 7.92 -19.27 2.11
C SER A 88 7.13 -19.01 0.82
N GLY A 89 6.08 -18.19 0.87
CA GLY A 89 5.30 -17.75 -0.28
C GLY A 89 3.88 -17.35 0.14
N ALA A 90 3.44 -16.16 -0.27
CA ALA A 90 2.10 -15.65 0.05
C ALA A 90 1.02 -16.19 -0.90
N GLY A 91 1.40 -16.74 -2.05
CA GLY A 91 0.47 -16.87 -3.17
C GLY A 91 -0.03 -15.49 -3.60
N GLY A 92 -1.32 -15.38 -3.89
CA GLY A 92 -1.97 -14.11 -4.20
C GLY A 92 -2.63 -14.09 -5.57
N PHE A 93 -3.29 -12.98 -5.88
CA PHE A 93 -3.97 -12.75 -7.14
C PHE A 93 -2.95 -12.55 -8.27
N VAL A 94 -3.19 -13.25 -9.36
CA VAL A 94 -2.36 -13.22 -10.56
C VAL A 94 -3.12 -12.73 -11.77
N GLY A 95 -4.45 -12.69 -11.72
CA GLY A 95 -5.26 -12.21 -12.83
C GLY A 95 -6.74 -12.39 -12.59
N HIS A 96 -7.51 -12.27 -13.66
CA HIS A 96 -8.96 -12.41 -13.63
C HIS A 96 -9.55 -13.00 -14.90
N SER A 97 -10.79 -13.47 -14.84
CA SER A 97 -11.55 -13.94 -15.99
C SER A 97 -13.00 -13.49 -15.94
N ARG A 98 -13.50 -12.99 -17.08
CA ARG A 98 -14.93 -12.69 -17.28
C ARG A 98 -15.65 -13.77 -18.10
N SER A 99 -15.06 -14.96 -18.17
CA SER A 99 -15.68 -16.12 -18.84
C SER A 99 -16.81 -16.68 -17.98
N LEU A 100 -17.98 -16.92 -18.57
CA LEU A 100 -19.07 -17.63 -17.89
C LEU A 100 -18.71 -19.12 -17.77
N VAL A 101 -18.34 -19.56 -16.57
CA VAL A 101 -17.90 -20.93 -16.32
C VAL A 101 -18.75 -21.57 -15.23
N ALA A 102 -19.25 -22.77 -15.49
CA ALA A 102 -19.98 -23.58 -14.50
C ALA A 102 -19.01 -24.22 -13.51
N ILE A 103 -19.28 -24.07 -12.20
CA ILE A 103 -18.54 -24.75 -11.14
C ILE A 103 -18.73 -26.26 -11.28
N GLY A 104 -17.62 -26.99 -11.30
CA GLY A 104 -17.62 -28.45 -11.33
C GLY A 104 -16.21 -29.01 -11.57
N PRO A 105 -16.01 -30.31 -11.31
CA PRO A 105 -14.71 -30.95 -11.50
C PRO A 105 -14.36 -31.10 -12.99
N GLY A 106 -13.10 -31.45 -13.24
CA GLY A 106 -12.56 -31.73 -14.57
C GLY A 106 -12.07 -30.47 -15.31
N PRO A 107 -11.79 -30.60 -16.61
CA PRO A 107 -11.24 -29.50 -17.41
C PRO A 107 -12.20 -28.30 -17.51
N LYS A 108 -11.68 -27.11 -17.22
CA LYS A 108 -12.34 -25.82 -17.38
C LYS A 108 -11.43 -24.87 -18.16
N THR A 109 -12.03 -23.96 -18.90
CA THR A 109 -11.31 -22.96 -19.70
C THR A 109 -11.73 -21.57 -19.27
N PHE A 110 -10.74 -20.70 -19.06
CA PHE A 110 -10.93 -19.30 -18.72
C PHE A 110 -10.17 -18.44 -19.72
N SER A 111 -10.85 -17.50 -20.37
CA SER A 111 -10.18 -16.37 -21.04
C SER A 111 -9.71 -15.38 -19.97
N THR A 112 -8.44 -14.99 -20.01
CA THR A 112 -7.76 -14.18 -19.00
C THR A 112 -6.73 -13.25 -19.64
N GLN A 113 -5.84 -12.63 -18.87
CA GLN A 113 -4.80 -11.73 -19.38
C GLN A 113 -3.64 -12.56 -19.96
N PRO A 114 -2.83 -11.99 -20.89
CA PRO A 114 -1.56 -12.57 -21.26
C PRO A 114 -0.48 -12.39 -20.18
N ALA A 115 0.62 -13.13 -20.32
CA ALA A 115 1.83 -12.99 -19.51
C ALA A 115 1.66 -13.13 -17.98
N LEU A 116 0.70 -13.92 -17.51
CA LEU A 116 0.50 -14.20 -16.07
C LEU A 116 1.54 -15.15 -15.46
N GLY A 117 2.43 -15.71 -16.28
CA GLY A 117 3.50 -16.61 -15.84
C GLY A 117 3.04 -17.99 -15.36
N LEU A 118 1.77 -18.36 -15.56
CA LEU A 118 1.22 -19.65 -15.15
C LEU A 118 1.85 -20.81 -15.93
N GLN A 119 2.24 -21.87 -15.23
CA GLN A 119 2.90 -23.04 -15.81
C GLN A 119 2.07 -24.32 -15.63
N PRO A 120 2.13 -25.29 -16.58
CA PRO A 120 1.53 -26.60 -16.38
C PRO A 120 1.90 -27.25 -15.05
N GLY A 121 0.92 -27.83 -14.36
CA GLY A 121 1.08 -28.44 -13.03
C GLY A 121 0.96 -27.47 -11.85
N GLN A 122 1.03 -26.16 -12.06
CA GLN A 122 0.83 -25.16 -11.01
C GLN A 122 -0.61 -25.18 -10.50
N THR A 123 -0.82 -25.10 -9.19
CA THR A 123 -2.16 -24.97 -8.62
C THR A 123 -2.67 -23.54 -8.77
N VAL A 124 -3.89 -23.38 -9.29
CA VAL A 124 -4.60 -22.10 -9.40
C VAL A 124 -6.01 -22.26 -8.84
N ARG A 125 -6.48 -21.24 -8.12
CA ARG A 125 -7.86 -21.10 -7.69
C ARG A 125 -8.54 -19.96 -8.44
N ALA A 126 -9.64 -20.24 -9.12
CA ALA A 126 -10.59 -19.25 -9.61
C ALA A 126 -11.66 -18.98 -8.54
N ILE A 127 -11.73 -17.75 -8.03
CA ILE A 127 -12.61 -17.31 -6.95
C ILE A 127 -13.66 -16.38 -7.53
N TYR A 128 -14.95 -16.67 -7.33
CA TYR A 128 -16.01 -15.76 -7.78
C TYR A 128 -16.03 -14.51 -6.89
N ILE A 129 -15.90 -13.31 -7.48
CA ILE A 129 -15.68 -12.08 -6.72
C ILE A 129 -16.91 -11.65 -5.89
N GLY A 130 -18.12 -12.01 -6.32
CA GLY A 130 -19.35 -11.70 -5.59
C GLY A 130 -19.49 -12.50 -4.29
N ASN A 131 -18.87 -13.69 -4.20
CA ASN A 131 -18.88 -14.54 -3.02
C ASN A 131 -17.78 -15.61 -3.13
N GLY A 132 -16.67 -15.43 -2.39
CA GLY A 132 -15.49 -16.29 -2.56
C GLY A 132 -15.63 -17.71 -1.99
N THR A 133 -16.74 -18.04 -1.32
CA THR A 133 -17.09 -19.45 -1.03
C THR A 133 -17.44 -20.25 -2.30
N ARG A 134 -17.61 -19.56 -3.43
CA ARG A 134 -17.81 -20.14 -4.75
C ARG A 134 -16.52 -20.08 -5.54
N PHE A 135 -15.89 -21.25 -5.73
CA PHE A 135 -14.57 -21.32 -6.34
C PHE A 135 -14.35 -22.64 -7.08
N MET A 136 -13.34 -22.64 -7.96
CA MET A 136 -12.77 -23.82 -8.58
C MET A 136 -11.25 -23.78 -8.39
N GLU A 137 -10.67 -24.88 -7.92
CA GLU A 137 -9.24 -25.03 -7.73
C GLU A 137 -8.74 -26.30 -8.39
N GLY A 138 -7.58 -26.21 -9.03
CA GLY A 138 -7.03 -27.29 -9.82
C GLY A 138 -5.61 -27.02 -10.30
N SER A 139 -5.06 -27.97 -11.05
CA SER A 139 -3.77 -27.80 -11.70
C SER A 139 -3.94 -27.21 -13.10
N VAL A 140 -3.05 -26.29 -13.47
CA VAL A 140 -2.95 -25.77 -14.84
C VAL A 140 -2.63 -26.93 -15.77
N ILE A 141 -3.46 -27.14 -16.79
CA ILE A 141 -3.20 -28.07 -17.89
C ILE A 141 -2.27 -27.37 -18.90
N ALA A 142 -2.68 -26.17 -19.33
CA ALA A 142 -1.96 -25.31 -20.25
C ALA A 142 -2.37 -23.85 -20.00
N TYR A 143 -1.46 -22.94 -20.33
CA TYR A 143 -1.71 -21.51 -20.38
C TYR A 143 -1.07 -20.96 -21.66
N GLU A 144 -1.92 -20.62 -22.62
CA GLU A 144 -1.52 -20.27 -23.98
C GLU A 144 -2.07 -18.89 -24.29
N GLU A 145 -1.16 -17.94 -24.56
CA GLU A 145 -1.47 -16.53 -24.78
C GLU A 145 -2.30 -15.94 -23.63
N SER A 146 -3.63 -15.93 -23.77
CA SER A 146 -4.62 -15.37 -22.86
C SER A 146 -5.65 -16.41 -22.39
N THR A 147 -5.38 -17.71 -22.54
CA THR A 147 -6.33 -18.78 -22.21
C THR A 147 -5.73 -19.74 -21.20
N LEU A 148 -6.40 -19.87 -20.06
CA LEU A 148 -6.06 -20.80 -18.98
C LEU A 148 -6.96 -22.04 -19.08
N HIS A 149 -6.33 -23.21 -19.22
CA HIS A 149 -6.97 -24.50 -19.05
C HIS A 149 -6.63 -25.07 -17.67
N LEU A 150 -7.65 -25.34 -16.85
CA LEU A 150 -7.53 -25.80 -15.48
C LEU A 150 -8.19 -27.16 -15.32
N ASN A 151 -7.47 -28.15 -14.77
CA ASN A 151 -8.08 -29.41 -14.35
C ASN A 151 -8.57 -29.26 -12.91
N VAL A 152 -9.86 -28.97 -12.74
CA VAL A 152 -10.47 -28.70 -11.43
C VAL A 152 -10.64 -29.98 -10.63
N THR A 153 -10.09 -29.99 -9.42
CA THR A 153 -10.16 -31.11 -8.47
C THR A 153 -10.87 -30.75 -7.17
N ASN A 154 -10.97 -29.46 -6.85
CA ASN A 154 -11.62 -28.94 -5.65
C ASN A 154 -12.57 -27.79 -6.02
N THR A 155 -13.76 -27.76 -5.41
CA THR A 155 -14.79 -26.77 -5.70
C THR A 155 -15.48 -26.32 -4.43
N GLY A 156 -15.87 -25.05 -4.38
CA GLY A 156 -16.83 -24.51 -3.42
C GLY A 156 -18.06 -23.99 -4.14
N GLY A 157 -19.25 -24.24 -3.57
CA GLY A 157 -20.53 -23.78 -4.14
C GLY A 157 -20.94 -24.49 -5.44
N SER A 158 -21.90 -23.90 -6.14
CA SER A 158 -22.45 -24.37 -7.42
C SER A 158 -22.93 -23.18 -8.27
N GLY A 159 -23.24 -23.40 -9.55
CA GLY A 159 -23.72 -22.36 -10.46
C GLY A 159 -22.73 -22.01 -11.57
N SER A 160 -23.09 -21.04 -12.41
CA SER A 160 -22.24 -20.51 -13.48
C SER A 160 -22.00 -19.03 -13.27
N TYR A 161 -20.75 -18.60 -13.28
CA TYR A 161 -20.38 -17.21 -12.99
C TYR A 161 -19.39 -16.67 -14.01
N GLY A 162 -19.42 -15.35 -14.20
CA GLY A 162 -18.63 -14.61 -15.19
C GLY A 162 -17.70 -13.55 -14.60
N ALA A 163 -17.30 -13.69 -13.34
CA ALA A 163 -16.40 -12.73 -12.67
C ALA A 163 -15.49 -13.46 -11.67
N TRP A 164 -14.37 -13.97 -12.19
CA TRP A 164 -13.41 -14.78 -11.46
C TRP A 164 -12.12 -14.00 -11.21
N VAL A 165 -11.61 -14.07 -9.98
CA VAL A 165 -10.23 -13.70 -9.63
C VAL A 165 -9.39 -14.97 -9.62
N LEU A 166 -8.25 -14.96 -10.29
CA LEU A 166 -7.31 -16.09 -10.35
C LEU A 166 -6.23 -15.89 -9.29
N ALA A 167 -6.04 -16.89 -8.44
CA ALA A 167 -5.14 -16.82 -7.29
C ALA A 167 -4.21 -18.04 -7.22
N LEU A 168 -2.99 -17.81 -6.74
CA LEU A 168 -2.06 -18.86 -6.33
C LEU A 168 -2.21 -19.14 -4.83
N PRO A 169 -2.13 -20.41 -4.39
CA PRO A 169 -2.23 -20.74 -2.97
C PRO A 169 -0.99 -20.26 -2.18
N ALA A 170 -1.22 -19.89 -0.92
CA ALA A 170 -0.16 -19.51 0.00
C ALA A 170 0.58 -20.74 0.55
N GLN A 171 1.88 -20.58 0.82
CA GLN A 171 2.70 -21.54 1.56
C GLN A 171 2.85 -21.15 3.03
N THR A 172 2.87 -19.86 3.34
CA THR A 172 2.92 -19.33 4.72
C THR A 172 1.71 -18.44 4.97
N THR A 173 0.87 -18.80 5.94
CA THR A 173 -0.31 -18.01 6.34
C THR A 173 -0.28 -17.67 7.82
N LEU A 174 -0.48 -16.39 8.16
CA LEU A 174 -0.62 -15.90 9.52
C LEU A 174 -2.04 -15.39 9.74
N ILE A 175 -2.72 -15.91 10.77
CA ILE A 175 -4.09 -15.53 11.13
C ILE A 175 -4.06 -14.56 12.31
N ASN A 176 -4.66 -13.39 12.13
CA ASN A 176 -4.61 -12.31 13.10
C ASN A 176 -5.75 -12.38 14.13
N ASN A 177 -5.39 -12.68 15.38
CA ASN A 177 -6.26 -12.60 16.56
C ASN A 177 -5.80 -11.54 17.58
N ALA A 178 -4.67 -10.85 17.33
CA ALA A 178 -3.98 -10.02 18.32
C ALA A 178 -4.50 -8.57 18.37
N ALA A 179 -4.76 -7.97 17.20
CA ALA A 179 -4.96 -6.53 17.06
C ALA A 179 -6.42 -6.12 17.35
N ASN A 180 -6.72 -5.73 18.59
CA ASN A 180 -8.09 -5.45 19.06
C ASN A 180 -8.38 -3.96 19.31
N ASP A 181 -7.55 -3.08 18.75
CA ASP A 181 -7.68 -1.63 18.89
C ASP A 181 -7.12 -0.93 17.65
N TRP A 182 -7.65 0.25 17.32
CA TRP A 182 -7.36 1.06 16.15
C TRP A 182 -5.87 1.29 15.91
N GLY A 183 -5.10 1.47 16.98
CA GLY A 183 -3.66 1.73 16.93
C GLY A 183 -2.78 0.48 17.03
N GLN A 184 -3.34 -0.73 17.01
CA GLN A 184 -2.62 -1.99 17.17
C GLN A 184 -2.60 -2.82 15.88
N ALA A 185 -1.54 -3.59 15.68
CA ALA A 185 -1.41 -4.56 14.60
C ALA A 185 -0.86 -5.90 15.07
N MET A 186 -1.05 -6.94 14.26
CA MET A 186 -0.37 -8.23 14.44
C MET A 186 1.14 -8.09 14.27
N ILE A 187 1.58 -7.24 13.35
CA ILE A 187 3.00 -6.90 13.13
C ILE A 187 3.14 -5.39 13.28
N GLU A 188 3.82 -4.96 14.34
CA GLU A 188 4.21 -3.56 14.55
C GLU A 188 5.57 -3.32 13.92
N VAL A 189 5.64 -2.47 12.91
CA VAL A 189 6.90 -2.07 12.28
C VAL A 189 7.22 -0.64 12.67
N VAL A 190 8.39 -0.45 13.25
CA VAL A 190 8.96 0.87 13.54
C VAL A 190 10.11 1.07 12.57
N GLU A 191 10.09 2.18 11.82
CA GLU A 191 11.21 2.52 10.94
C GLU A 191 12.53 2.59 11.72
N ASP A 192 13.61 2.17 11.06
CA ASP A 192 14.96 2.23 11.62
C ASP A 192 15.79 3.25 10.83
N THR A 193 16.69 3.96 11.50
CA THR A 193 17.55 4.97 10.86
C THR A 193 18.70 4.35 10.06
N ALA A 194 19.11 3.13 10.41
CA ALA A 194 20.22 2.41 9.79
C ALA A 194 19.83 1.68 8.49
N GLY A 195 18.54 1.43 8.25
CA GLY A 195 18.10 0.71 7.04
C GLY A 195 16.61 0.45 6.96
N SER A 196 16.16 -0.01 5.79
CA SER A 196 14.77 -0.38 5.54
C SER A 196 14.42 -1.72 6.19
N VAL A 197 13.24 -1.79 6.80
CA VAL A 197 12.57 -3.06 7.11
C VAL A 197 11.89 -3.58 5.85
N GLN A 198 11.97 -4.90 5.60
CA GLN A 198 11.27 -5.55 4.50
C GLN A 198 10.34 -6.66 5.01
N ILE A 199 9.15 -6.79 4.41
CA ILE A 199 8.21 -7.88 4.69
C ILE A 199 7.74 -8.49 3.37
N SER A 200 7.88 -9.80 3.20
CA SER A 200 7.43 -10.47 1.97
C SER A 200 7.02 -11.93 2.11
N GLY A 201 6.26 -12.46 1.16
CA GLY A 201 6.03 -13.89 1.03
C GLY A 201 5.11 -14.48 2.08
N ILE A 202 4.27 -13.65 2.71
CA ILE A 202 3.35 -14.03 3.78
C ILE A 202 1.92 -13.71 3.35
N ARG A 203 1.00 -14.66 3.56
CA ARG A 203 -0.44 -14.38 3.57
C ARG A 203 -0.88 -13.98 4.98
N LEU A 204 -1.53 -12.83 5.11
CA LEU A 204 -2.08 -12.32 6.36
C LEU A 204 -3.61 -12.36 6.27
N GLN A 205 -4.24 -13.12 7.16
CA GLN A 205 -5.67 -13.39 7.12
C GLN A 205 -6.33 -12.92 8.43
N SER A 206 -7.50 -12.29 8.32
CA SER A 206 -8.32 -11.96 9.48
C SER A 206 -8.71 -13.21 10.27
N GLY A 207 -8.43 -13.19 11.57
CA GLY A 207 -9.00 -14.10 12.55
C GLY A 207 -10.01 -13.36 13.42
N THR A 208 -9.82 -13.37 14.73
CA THR A 208 -10.73 -12.77 15.73
C THR A 208 -10.41 -11.32 16.09
N ALA A 209 -9.37 -10.73 15.49
CA ALA A 209 -8.98 -9.33 15.70
C ALA A 209 -10.11 -8.36 15.34
N LYS A 210 -10.19 -7.23 16.05
CA LYS A 210 -11.22 -6.20 15.90
C LYS A 210 -10.62 -4.80 15.85
N PHE A 211 -11.02 -3.99 14.88
CA PHE A 211 -10.65 -2.58 14.70
C PHE A 211 -9.15 -2.25 14.50
N GLY A 212 -8.22 -3.20 14.66
CA GLY A 212 -6.78 -3.02 14.44
C GLY A 212 -6.30 -3.18 13.00
N ALA A 213 -5.12 -3.75 12.81
CA ALA A 213 -4.55 -4.00 11.48
C ALA A 213 -3.75 -5.31 11.44
N HIS A 214 -3.43 -5.79 10.23
CA HIS A 214 -2.41 -6.82 10.08
C HIS A 214 -1.02 -6.24 10.30
N ILE A 215 -0.74 -5.06 9.73
CA ILE A 215 0.56 -4.37 9.84
C ILE A 215 0.37 -2.89 10.16
N ASN A 216 1.16 -2.39 11.12
CA ASN A 216 1.31 -0.96 11.38
C ASN A 216 2.70 -0.50 10.92
N LEU A 217 2.77 0.65 10.26
CA LEU A 217 4.02 1.30 9.86
C LEU A 217 4.20 2.60 10.64
N ARG A 218 5.13 2.62 11.59
CA ARG A 218 5.39 3.77 12.46
C ARG A 218 6.62 4.54 12.02
N ARG A 219 6.48 5.85 11.90
CA ARG A 219 7.56 6.79 11.58
C ARG A 219 8.58 6.87 12.71
N THR A 220 9.86 6.88 12.36
CA THR A 220 10.99 7.25 13.24
C THR A 220 11.73 8.41 12.59
N GLU A 221 12.02 9.49 13.32
CA GLU A 221 12.81 10.64 12.81
C GLU A 221 14.10 10.15 12.14
N GLY A 222 14.34 10.57 10.89
CA GLY A 222 15.49 10.10 10.11
C GLY A 222 15.47 8.62 9.70
N GLY A 223 14.36 7.91 9.94
CA GLY A 223 14.19 6.49 9.57
C GLY A 223 14.33 6.25 8.06
N GLN A 224 14.39 4.98 7.66
CA GLN A 224 14.34 4.56 6.27
C GLN A 224 12.96 3.98 5.93
N PRO A 225 12.52 4.05 4.65
CA PRO A 225 11.21 3.57 4.24
C PRO A 225 11.05 2.06 4.49
N VAL A 226 9.86 1.63 4.92
CA VAL A 226 9.50 0.20 4.99
C VAL A 226 9.06 -0.29 3.62
N LEU A 227 9.50 -1.49 3.25
CA LEU A 227 9.10 -2.17 2.01
C LEU A 227 8.21 -3.38 2.33
N ILE A 228 7.05 -3.47 1.69
CA ILE A 228 6.18 -4.65 1.78
C ILE A 228 5.93 -5.16 0.37
N HIS A 229 6.18 -6.44 0.11
CA HIS A 229 5.97 -6.99 -1.22
C HIS A 229 5.67 -8.47 -1.28
N ASP A 230 5.05 -8.93 -2.37
CA ASP A 230 4.75 -10.36 -2.56
C ASP A 230 3.98 -10.94 -1.36
N CYS A 231 3.04 -10.16 -0.82
CA CYS A 231 2.17 -10.50 0.32
C CYS A 231 0.70 -10.52 -0.10
N TRP A 232 -0.11 -11.30 0.59
CA TRP A 232 -1.56 -11.35 0.37
C TRP A 232 -2.30 -11.04 1.68
N PHE A 233 -3.10 -9.98 1.69
CA PHE A 233 -3.90 -9.53 2.80
C PHE A 233 -5.39 -9.81 2.58
N SER A 234 -5.97 -10.69 3.38
CA SER A 234 -7.42 -10.88 3.47
C SER A 234 -7.92 -10.18 4.73
N HIS A 235 -8.64 -9.07 4.59
CA HIS A 235 -9.02 -8.17 5.69
C HIS A 235 -10.53 -8.07 5.94
N GLY A 236 -11.23 -9.20 5.84
CA GLY A 236 -12.64 -9.30 6.26
C GLY A 236 -12.82 -9.36 7.78
N GLY A 237 -14.00 -9.81 8.21
CA GLY A 237 -14.35 -9.88 9.63
C GLY A 237 -14.56 -8.47 10.20
N GLU A 238 -13.93 -8.19 11.34
CA GLU A 238 -14.08 -6.92 12.08
C GLU A 238 -12.74 -6.17 12.23
N ILE A 239 -11.68 -6.59 11.54
CA ILE A 239 -10.32 -6.06 11.76
C ILE A 239 -10.20 -4.56 11.45
N GLY A 240 -11.05 -3.97 10.62
CA GLY A 240 -10.97 -2.53 10.30
C GLY A 240 -10.08 -2.23 9.10
N ARG A 241 -8.84 -2.75 9.06
CA ARG A 241 -7.91 -2.58 7.92
C ARG A 241 -6.85 -3.65 7.76
N ALA A 242 -6.21 -3.73 6.58
CA ALA A 242 -5.02 -4.57 6.41
C ALA A 242 -3.75 -3.87 6.91
N ILE A 243 -3.50 -2.64 6.46
CA ILE A 243 -2.28 -1.88 6.78
C ILE A 243 -2.65 -0.47 7.26
N LEU A 244 -2.10 -0.07 8.41
CA LEU A 244 -2.12 1.33 8.88
C LEU A 244 -0.76 1.97 8.66
N VAL A 245 -0.72 3.01 7.83
CA VAL A 245 0.49 3.76 7.51
C VAL A 245 0.53 5.04 8.33
N MET A 246 1.42 5.11 9.31
CA MET A 246 1.61 6.28 10.19
C MET A 246 2.87 7.06 9.82
N ASN A 247 3.14 7.18 8.52
CA ASN A 247 4.22 7.94 7.92
C ASN A 247 3.78 8.46 6.54
N THR A 248 4.70 9.09 5.79
CA THR A 248 4.48 9.55 4.40
C THR A 248 5.39 8.87 3.39
N ARG A 249 6.01 7.74 3.76
CA ARG A 249 7.01 7.08 2.92
C ARG A 249 7.03 5.58 3.12
N GLY A 250 7.48 4.88 2.10
CA GLY A 250 7.41 3.44 2.05
C GLY A 250 6.97 2.99 0.68
N LEU A 251 7.06 1.69 0.46
CA LEU A 251 6.70 1.10 -0.81
C LEU A 251 5.98 -0.23 -0.56
N ILE A 252 4.77 -0.33 -1.08
CA ILE A 252 4.03 -1.58 -1.18
C ILE A 252 4.03 -2.01 -2.63
N TYR A 253 4.44 -3.24 -2.95
CA TYR A 253 4.41 -3.69 -4.33
C TYR A 253 4.17 -5.19 -4.52
N ARG A 254 3.50 -5.57 -5.62
CA ARG A 254 3.14 -6.98 -5.91
C ARG A 254 2.37 -7.63 -4.74
N CYS A 255 1.49 -6.86 -4.10
CA CYS A 255 0.64 -7.37 -3.03
C CYS A 255 -0.79 -7.59 -3.52
N SER A 256 -1.47 -8.55 -2.91
CA SER A 256 -2.90 -8.82 -3.11
C SER A 256 -3.70 -8.40 -1.88
N PHE A 257 -4.86 -7.81 -2.09
CA PHE A 257 -5.76 -7.35 -1.03
C PHE A 257 -7.20 -7.75 -1.34
N ASP A 258 -7.90 -8.30 -0.35
CA ASP A 258 -9.33 -8.58 -0.47
C ASP A 258 -10.12 -8.32 0.82
N GLY A 259 -11.41 -8.04 0.64
CA GLY A 259 -12.37 -7.80 1.71
C GLY A 259 -12.82 -9.05 2.48
N GLY A 260 -12.02 -10.12 2.51
CA GLY A 260 -12.35 -11.40 3.14
C GLY A 260 -13.09 -12.38 2.23
N LEU A 261 -12.67 -12.49 0.98
CA LEU A 261 -13.30 -13.35 -0.04
C LEU A 261 -13.44 -14.81 0.43
N ASP A 262 -12.47 -15.33 1.17
CA ASP A 262 -12.52 -16.71 1.70
C ASP A 262 -13.71 -16.95 2.66
N SER A 263 -14.33 -15.90 3.19
CA SER A 263 -15.41 -15.98 4.17
C SER A 263 -16.81 -15.74 3.60
N GLY A 264 -16.93 -15.40 2.31
CA GLY A 264 -18.24 -15.09 1.70
C GLY A 264 -18.19 -13.91 0.73
N PRO A 265 -19.28 -13.12 0.64
CA PRO A 265 -19.27 -11.83 -0.01
C PRO A 265 -18.20 -10.94 0.64
N PRO A 266 -17.33 -10.29 -0.16
CA PRO A 266 -16.29 -9.45 0.38
C PRO A 266 -16.89 -8.17 0.99
N ARG A 267 -16.24 -7.62 2.00
CA ARG A 267 -16.68 -6.40 2.66
C ARG A 267 -15.92 -5.16 2.18
N LEU A 268 -16.68 -4.12 1.83
CA LEU A 268 -16.17 -2.81 1.43
C LEU A 268 -16.26 -1.76 2.55
N ASP A 269 -16.59 -2.17 3.78
CA ASP A 269 -16.62 -1.31 4.97
C ASP A 269 -15.25 -1.22 5.68
N HIS A 270 -14.30 -2.08 5.30
CA HIS A 270 -12.92 -2.11 5.81
C HIS A 270 -11.93 -1.73 4.72
N THR A 271 -10.83 -1.11 5.13
CA THR A 271 -9.85 -0.54 4.20
C THR A 271 -8.62 -1.42 4.04
N ALA A 272 -8.13 -1.63 2.82
CA ALA A 272 -6.88 -2.34 2.63
C ALA A 272 -5.73 -1.51 3.21
N ILE A 273 -5.55 -0.27 2.74
CA ILE A 273 -4.49 0.62 3.20
C ILE A 273 -5.09 1.92 3.72
N THR A 274 -4.95 2.16 5.03
CA THR A 274 -5.29 3.45 5.66
C THR A 274 -4.00 4.26 5.83
N LEU A 275 -3.97 5.49 5.31
CA LEU A 275 -2.84 6.40 5.50
C LEU A 275 -3.20 7.51 6.46
N LYS A 276 -2.57 7.50 7.63
CA LYS A 276 -2.79 8.50 8.66
C LYS A 276 -1.44 8.88 9.22
N TRP A 277 -0.73 9.80 8.57
CA TRP A 277 0.59 10.21 9.05
C TRP A 277 0.40 10.94 10.40
N LEU A 278 0.82 10.26 11.46
CA LEU A 278 0.73 10.72 12.84
C LEU A 278 2.10 11.11 13.38
N GLY A 279 2.11 11.81 14.50
CA GLY A 279 3.30 12.17 15.27
C GLY A 279 3.77 13.61 15.08
N PRO A 280 4.83 14.04 15.80
CA PRO A 280 5.25 15.44 15.86
C PRO A 280 5.60 16.06 14.49
N GLU A 281 6.06 15.25 13.54
CA GLU A 281 6.44 15.69 12.20
C GLU A 281 5.25 15.78 11.22
N ALA A 282 4.10 15.20 11.54
CA ALA A 282 2.97 15.10 10.61
C ALA A 282 2.46 16.47 10.13
N SER A 283 2.48 17.46 11.03
CA SER A 283 2.11 18.85 10.73
C SER A 283 2.94 19.46 9.59
N ARG A 284 4.16 18.94 9.32
CA ARG A 284 5.00 19.38 8.20
C ARG A 284 4.38 19.08 6.84
N SER A 285 3.47 18.10 6.73
CA SER A 285 2.82 17.77 5.45
C SER A 285 2.04 18.96 4.90
N TRP A 286 1.25 19.60 5.76
CA TRP A 286 0.46 20.77 5.38
C TRP A 286 1.23 22.08 5.48
N ALA A 287 2.52 22.06 5.86
CA ALA A 287 3.39 23.23 5.94
C ALA A 287 4.41 23.29 4.78
N THR A 288 4.27 22.45 3.75
CA THR A 288 5.21 22.38 2.62
C THR A 288 4.48 22.25 1.26
N PRO A 289 5.14 22.63 0.15
CA PRO A 289 4.68 22.34 -1.21
C PRO A 289 4.28 20.87 -1.43
N ASP A 290 3.47 20.65 -2.45
CA ASP A 290 3.22 19.29 -2.93
C ASP A 290 4.53 18.67 -3.46
N THR A 291 4.58 17.36 -3.42
CA THR A 291 5.71 16.56 -3.91
C THR A 291 5.24 15.64 -5.03
N MET A 292 4.25 16.05 -5.83
CA MET A 292 3.69 15.19 -6.86
C MET A 292 4.66 15.00 -8.03
N GLY A 293 4.76 13.77 -8.50
CA GLY A 293 5.54 13.40 -9.69
C GLY A 293 7.03 13.66 -9.51
N ALA A 294 7.67 14.24 -10.51
CA ALA A 294 9.10 14.55 -10.53
C ALA A 294 9.53 15.60 -9.48
N ARG A 295 8.58 16.22 -8.76
CA ARG A 295 8.91 17.06 -7.60
C ARG A 295 9.36 16.25 -6.40
N ASP A 296 8.98 14.98 -6.30
CA ASP A 296 9.63 14.05 -5.38
C ASP A 296 10.98 13.66 -5.95
N THR A 297 12.03 14.41 -5.63
CA THR A 297 13.36 14.15 -6.21
C THR A 297 14.05 12.93 -5.60
N THR A 298 13.55 12.38 -4.49
CA THR A 298 14.18 11.30 -3.74
C THR A 298 13.38 9.99 -3.76
N GLY A 299 12.08 10.05 -4.06
CA GLY A 299 11.17 8.90 -3.90
C GLY A 299 10.85 8.60 -2.44
N LEU A 300 11.14 9.54 -1.52
CA LEU A 300 10.96 9.37 -0.07
C LEU A 300 9.97 10.38 0.51
N ASN A 301 9.37 11.25 -0.30
CA ASN A 301 8.41 12.25 0.15
C ASN A 301 6.95 11.82 0.02
N ASN A 302 6.72 10.70 -0.66
CA ASN A 302 5.41 10.09 -0.83
C ASN A 302 5.46 8.60 -0.48
N PHE A 303 4.31 8.05 -0.11
CA PHE A 303 4.09 6.64 0.05
C PHE A 303 3.69 6.02 -1.29
N TYR A 304 4.40 5.00 -1.76
CA TYR A 304 4.20 4.42 -3.08
C TYR A 304 3.50 3.06 -2.99
N VAL A 305 2.55 2.82 -3.89
CA VAL A 305 1.91 1.51 -4.10
C VAL A 305 1.98 1.16 -5.58
N GLU A 306 2.58 0.00 -5.90
CA GLU A 306 2.87 -0.44 -7.28
C GLU A 306 2.48 -1.89 -7.54
N ASP A 307 1.95 -2.21 -8.72
CA ASP A 307 1.73 -3.61 -9.15
C ASP A 307 0.89 -4.43 -8.16
N CYS A 308 -0.02 -3.78 -7.42
CA CYS A 308 -0.89 -4.45 -6.45
C CYS A 308 -2.25 -4.80 -7.07
N TYR A 309 -2.90 -5.82 -6.51
CA TYR A 309 -4.23 -6.27 -6.92
C TYR A 309 -5.20 -6.16 -5.75
N PHE A 310 -6.28 -5.42 -5.92
CA PHE A 310 -7.35 -5.26 -4.95
C PHE A 310 -8.62 -5.93 -5.48
N ALA A 311 -9.23 -6.85 -4.72
CA ALA A 311 -10.41 -7.59 -5.13
C ALA A 311 -11.54 -7.44 -4.08
N GLY A 312 -12.63 -6.79 -4.48
CA GLY A 312 -13.81 -6.59 -3.63
C GLY A 312 -13.53 -5.84 -2.33
N ALA A 313 -12.61 -4.87 -2.32
CA ALA A 313 -12.21 -4.15 -1.10
C ALA A 313 -12.39 -2.65 -1.25
N GLN A 314 -12.64 -1.94 -0.13
CA GLN A 314 -12.26 -0.53 -0.08
C GLN A 314 -10.74 -0.49 0.02
N SER A 315 -10.08 -0.07 -1.05
CA SER A 315 -8.63 -0.23 -1.22
C SER A 315 -7.84 0.81 -0.42
N PHE A 316 -8.35 2.04 -0.38
CA PHE A 316 -7.65 3.14 0.25
C PHE A 316 -8.57 3.99 1.11
N ASP A 317 -8.00 4.47 2.20
CA ASP A 317 -8.48 5.64 2.93
C ASP A 317 -7.31 6.62 3.10
N PHE A 318 -7.24 7.57 2.16
CA PHE A 318 -6.23 8.64 2.20
C PHE A 318 -6.62 9.68 3.24
N ASP A 319 -5.93 9.70 4.38
CA ASP A 319 -6.31 10.51 5.53
C ASP A 319 -5.13 11.39 6.01
N ASP A 320 -5.17 11.85 7.26
CA ASP A 320 -4.31 12.86 7.87
C ASP A 320 -2.90 12.92 7.31
N ASN A 321 -2.59 14.10 6.75
CA ASN A 321 -1.26 14.47 6.29
C ASN A 321 -0.71 13.55 5.18
N SER A 322 -1.53 12.64 4.62
CA SER A 322 -1.07 11.62 3.67
C SER A 322 -0.66 12.22 2.32
N ARG A 323 0.38 11.60 1.77
CA ARG A 323 0.99 11.88 0.47
C ARG A 323 1.20 10.55 -0.21
N THR A 324 0.42 10.24 -1.25
CA THR A 324 0.36 8.86 -1.76
C THR A 324 0.41 8.81 -3.28
N VAL A 325 1.18 7.87 -3.83
CA VAL A 325 1.23 7.55 -5.26
C VAL A 325 0.77 6.12 -5.43
N VAL A 326 -0.27 5.92 -6.24
CA VAL A 326 -0.85 4.60 -6.54
C VAL A 326 -0.82 4.38 -8.04
N ARG A 327 -0.03 3.39 -8.49
CA ARG A 327 0.24 3.19 -9.91
C ARG A 327 0.37 1.73 -10.31
N HIS A 328 0.05 1.42 -11.56
CA HIS A 328 0.17 0.06 -12.12
C HIS A 328 -0.59 -1.01 -11.30
N CYS A 329 -1.63 -0.62 -10.58
CA CYS A 329 -2.45 -1.52 -9.77
C CYS A 329 -3.74 -1.93 -10.51
N VAL A 330 -4.34 -3.04 -10.07
CA VAL A 330 -5.66 -3.50 -10.50
C VAL A 330 -6.66 -3.32 -9.36
N PHE A 331 -7.76 -2.64 -9.64
CA PHE A 331 -8.90 -2.47 -8.75
C PHE A 331 -10.09 -3.27 -9.30
N ASP A 332 -10.21 -4.52 -8.88
CA ASP A 332 -11.29 -5.40 -9.27
C ASP A 332 -12.47 -5.24 -8.30
N ASN A 333 -13.53 -4.57 -8.76
CA ASN A 333 -14.69 -4.18 -7.96
C ASN A 333 -14.32 -3.56 -6.60
N SER A 334 -13.32 -2.68 -6.63
CA SER A 334 -12.70 -2.07 -5.46
C SER A 334 -12.64 -0.56 -5.62
N ASN A 335 -12.88 0.20 -4.55
CA ASN A 335 -12.88 1.67 -4.58
C ASN A 335 -11.76 2.29 -3.73
N LEU A 336 -11.62 3.60 -3.84
CA LEU A 336 -10.73 4.43 -3.06
C LEU A 336 -11.54 5.56 -2.42
N ALA A 337 -11.17 5.94 -1.21
CA ALA A 337 -11.72 7.10 -0.54
C ALA A 337 -10.60 7.91 0.11
N SER A 338 -10.98 9.12 0.52
CA SER A 338 -10.15 9.99 1.33
C SER A 338 -10.96 10.59 2.46
N HIS A 339 -10.25 11.16 3.41
CA HIS A 339 -10.77 12.02 4.44
C HIS A 339 -10.28 13.45 4.20
N GLY A 340 -11.14 14.43 4.47
CA GLY A 340 -10.71 15.82 4.63
C GLY A 340 -10.60 16.20 6.10
N ALA A 341 -10.18 17.43 6.35
CA ALA A 341 -10.01 17.99 7.70
C ALA A 341 -11.32 18.06 8.51
N GLU A 342 -12.46 17.76 7.89
CA GLU A 342 -13.75 17.66 8.55
C GLU A 342 -13.88 16.45 9.50
N THR A 343 -13.23 15.32 9.21
CA THR A 343 -13.41 14.06 9.95
C THR A 343 -12.14 13.56 10.59
N SER A 344 -11.04 14.20 10.23
CA SER A 344 -9.72 13.88 10.73
C SER A 344 -8.96 15.19 10.96
N PRO A 345 -8.03 15.25 11.94
CA PRO A 345 -7.30 16.46 12.31
C PRO A 345 -6.79 17.31 11.13
N ASP A 346 -6.23 16.65 10.11
CA ASP A 346 -5.60 17.30 8.97
C ASP A 346 -6.14 16.86 7.60
N GLY A 347 -6.64 15.63 7.47
CA GLY A 347 -7.08 15.07 6.19
C GLY A 347 -5.98 14.94 5.14
N LEU A 348 -6.37 14.46 3.96
CA LEU A 348 -5.52 14.24 2.79
C LEU A 348 -4.74 15.49 2.35
N ARG A 349 -3.40 15.40 2.23
CA ARG A 349 -2.58 16.49 1.67
C ARG A 349 -2.52 16.46 0.14
N HIS A 350 -2.10 15.34 -0.45
CA HIS A 350 -2.19 15.11 -1.89
C HIS A 350 -2.11 13.63 -2.27
N PHE A 351 -2.58 13.28 -3.47
CA PHE A 351 -2.44 11.94 -4.02
C PHE A 351 -2.18 11.95 -5.52
N GLU A 352 -1.63 10.85 -6.02
CA GLU A 352 -1.47 10.57 -7.45
C GLU A 352 -2.04 9.19 -7.75
N LEU A 353 -2.91 9.10 -8.75
CA LEU A 353 -3.50 7.85 -9.20
C LEU A 353 -3.31 7.74 -10.71
N TYR A 354 -2.42 6.88 -11.16
CA TYR A 354 -2.14 6.74 -12.59
C TYR A 354 -1.70 5.37 -13.08
N ASP A 355 -1.93 5.08 -14.36
CA ASP A 355 -1.59 3.81 -15.01
C ASP A 355 -2.22 2.58 -14.32
N ASN A 356 -3.39 2.76 -13.68
CA ASN A 356 -4.12 1.67 -13.04
C ASN A 356 -5.26 1.14 -13.91
N ILE A 357 -5.69 -0.08 -13.63
CA ILE A 357 -6.84 -0.73 -14.26
C ILE A 357 -7.96 -0.88 -13.23
N PHE A 358 -9.15 -0.40 -13.56
CA PHE A 358 -10.36 -0.60 -12.77
C PHE A 358 -11.31 -1.52 -13.51
N LEU A 359 -11.92 -2.43 -12.77
CA LEU A 359 -12.85 -3.41 -13.31
C LEU A 359 -14.15 -3.35 -12.52
N PHE A 360 -15.25 -3.21 -13.25
CA PHE A 360 -16.60 -3.29 -12.68
C PHE A 360 -17.32 -4.48 -13.29
N ASP A 361 -17.91 -5.32 -12.45
CA ASP A 361 -18.79 -6.38 -12.90
C ASP A 361 -20.22 -6.13 -12.38
N ASN A 362 -21.17 -6.08 -13.31
CA ASN A 362 -22.59 -6.12 -12.96
C ASN A 362 -22.98 -7.58 -12.71
N LEU A 363 -23.13 -7.95 -11.45
CA LEU A 363 -23.41 -9.32 -11.00
C LEU A 363 -24.89 -9.51 -10.62
N GLY A 364 -25.79 -8.66 -11.12
CA GLY A 364 -27.20 -8.70 -10.75
C GLY A 364 -27.38 -8.38 -9.27
N ASP A 365 -28.09 -9.26 -8.54
CA ASP A 365 -28.35 -9.09 -7.10
C ASP A 365 -27.10 -9.30 -6.22
N GLU A 366 -26.00 -9.83 -6.80
CA GLU A 366 -24.72 -10.01 -6.12
C GLU A 366 -23.69 -8.93 -6.48
N THR A 367 -24.13 -7.87 -7.17
CA THR A 367 -23.25 -6.74 -7.49
C THR A 367 -22.73 -6.14 -6.20
N LEU A 368 -21.41 -6.03 -6.07
CA LEU A 368 -20.78 -5.45 -4.89
C LEU A 368 -21.22 -4.00 -4.72
N ASN A 369 -21.28 -3.54 -3.46
CA ASN A 369 -21.78 -2.22 -3.11
C ASN A 369 -20.80 -1.10 -3.52
N LEU A 370 -20.78 -0.82 -4.81
CA LEU A 370 -19.82 0.03 -5.47
C LEU A 370 -20.57 1.01 -6.38
N CYS A 371 -20.48 2.30 -6.05
CA CYS A 371 -21.15 3.39 -6.74
C CYS A 371 -20.21 4.55 -7.09
N ARG A 372 -18.90 4.31 -7.04
CA ARG A 372 -17.82 5.25 -7.41
C ARG A 372 -16.47 4.54 -7.33
N TRP A 373 -15.50 5.01 -8.11
CA TRP A 373 -14.10 4.62 -8.00
C TRP A 373 -13.36 5.41 -6.93
N LEU A 374 -13.61 6.72 -6.83
CA LEU A 374 -12.86 7.61 -5.98
C LEU A 374 -13.76 8.62 -5.29
N TRP A 375 -13.62 8.75 -3.97
CA TRP A 375 -14.26 9.81 -3.19
C TRP A 375 -13.24 10.76 -2.57
N VAL A 376 -13.17 11.99 -3.09
CA VAL A 376 -12.20 13.01 -2.70
C VAL A 376 -12.83 14.01 -1.74
N ARG A 377 -12.25 14.15 -0.55
CA ARG A 377 -12.83 14.92 0.55
C ARG A 377 -11.97 16.08 1.03
N GLY A 378 -10.72 16.16 0.57
CA GLY A 378 -9.81 17.25 0.87
C GLY A 378 -8.58 17.24 -0.02
N GLY A 379 -7.74 18.27 0.12
CA GLY A 379 -6.45 18.38 -0.54
C GLY A 379 -6.51 18.51 -2.07
N THR A 380 -5.48 18.00 -2.72
CA THR A 380 -5.27 18.07 -4.17
C THR A 380 -4.81 16.73 -4.73
N GLY A 381 -4.69 16.60 -6.05
CA GLY A 381 -4.10 15.42 -6.64
C GLY A 381 -4.09 15.40 -8.16
N VAL A 382 -3.71 14.24 -8.69
CA VAL A 382 -3.81 13.92 -10.11
C VAL A 382 -4.46 12.55 -10.29
N VAL A 383 -5.35 12.45 -11.28
CA VAL A 383 -5.95 11.18 -11.74
C VAL A 383 -5.75 11.10 -13.25
N THR A 384 -4.79 10.30 -13.70
CA THR A 384 -4.43 10.25 -15.12
C THR A 384 -4.08 8.87 -15.63
N ASP A 385 -4.35 8.59 -16.91
CA ASP A 385 -3.91 7.35 -17.56
C ASP A 385 -4.48 6.07 -16.90
N ASN A 386 -5.61 6.17 -16.22
CA ASN A 386 -6.28 5.00 -15.65
C ASN A 386 -7.38 4.50 -16.58
N LEU A 387 -7.47 3.18 -16.74
CA LEU A 387 -8.65 2.54 -17.33
C LEU A 387 -9.75 2.49 -16.26
N MET A 388 -10.52 3.57 -16.16
CA MET A 388 -11.66 3.72 -15.23
C MET A 388 -12.97 3.69 -16.01
N PRO A 389 -13.63 2.53 -16.19
CA PRO A 389 -14.87 2.44 -16.92
C PRO A 389 -16.03 3.07 -16.14
N ASP A 390 -17.07 3.45 -16.87
CA ASP A 390 -18.37 3.87 -16.34
C ASP A 390 -19.03 2.76 -15.49
N ILE A 391 -19.52 3.11 -14.30
CA ILE A 391 -20.18 2.19 -13.37
C ILE A 391 -21.68 2.22 -13.62
N LYS A 392 -22.16 1.19 -14.31
CA LYS A 392 -23.59 0.93 -14.53
C LYS A 392 -24.07 -0.20 -13.66
N SER A 393 -24.25 0.10 -12.38
CA SER A 393 -24.75 -0.87 -11.42
C SER A 393 -26.26 -1.06 -11.58
N ARG A 394 -26.74 -2.29 -11.47
CA ARG A 394 -28.17 -2.55 -11.32
C ARG A 394 -28.73 -1.92 -10.04
N MET A 395 -27.93 -1.88 -8.97
CA MET A 395 -28.35 -1.42 -7.64
C MET A 395 -28.35 0.10 -7.52
N TRP A 396 -27.33 0.75 -8.09
CA TRP A 396 -27.10 2.19 -7.95
C TRP A 396 -27.43 2.98 -9.22
N GLY A 397 -27.76 2.28 -10.30
CA GLY A 397 -27.89 2.88 -11.62
C GLY A 397 -26.54 3.33 -12.16
N ASP A 398 -26.61 4.41 -12.92
CA ASP A 398 -25.46 5.07 -13.53
C ASP A 398 -24.83 5.99 -12.47
N CYS A 399 -23.59 5.73 -12.05
CA CYS A 399 -22.92 6.46 -10.95
C CYS A 399 -21.90 7.51 -11.41
N ASP A 400 -21.63 8.54 -10.60
CA ASP A 400 -20.43 9.37 -10.82
C ASP A 400 -19.21 8.62 -10.26
N GLU A 401 -18.25 8.31 -11.12
CA GLU A 401 -17.06 7.51 -10.76
C GLU A 401 -16.11 8.25 -9.83
N ILE A 402 -15.93 9.55 -10.03
CA ILE A 402 -15.06 10.38 -9.21
C ILE A 402 -15.92 11.46 -8.57
N GLN A 403 -16.13 11.34 -7.26
CA GLN A 403 -16.95 12.26 -6.49
C GLN A 403 -16.09 13.15 -5.60
N MET A 404 -16.45 14.43 -5.52
CA MET A 404 -15.81 15.41 -4.64
C MET A 404 -16.84 16.00 -3.67
N ILE A 405 -16.40 16.34 -2.47
CA ILE A 405 -17.28 16.89 -1.43
C ILE A 405 -16.52 17.85 -0.50
N VAL A 406 -17.24 18.85 0.03
CA VAL A 406 -16.80 19.64 1.18
C VAL A 406 -17.78 19.39 2.32
N MET A 407 -17.53 18.31 3.07
CA MET A 407 -18.49 17.82 4.08
C MET A 407 -18.78 18.84 5.17
N SER A 408 -17.81 19.68 5.54
CA SER A 408 -17.98 20.69 6.59
C SER A 408 -19.03 21.75 6.27
N LEU A 409 -19.48 21.87 5.02
CA LEU A 409 -20.58 22.78 4.68
C LEU A 409 -21.91 22.34 5.30
N ARG A 410 -22.10 21.04 5.52
CA ARG A 410 -23.38 20.44 5.92
C ARG A 410 -23.29 19.50 7.11
N ARG A 411 -22.10 19.03 7.47
CA ARG A 411 -21.85 18.21 8.65
C ARG A 411 -21.37 19.06 9.83
N LYS A 412 -21.85 18.78 11.05
CA LYS A 412 -21.37 19.40 12.30
C LYS A 412 -19.99 18.86 12.66
N CYS A 413 -18.96 19.50 12.12
CA CYS A 413 -17.58 19.07 12.29
C CYS A 413 -16.61 20.26 12.28
N ARG A 414 -15.31 19.98 12.19
CA ARG A 414 -14.31 21.06 12.02
C ARG A 414 -14.64 21.87 10.76
N PHE A 415 -14.56 23.20 10.89
CA PHE A 415 -14.91 24.18 9.84
C PHE A 415 -16.38 24.15 9.39
N ALA A 416 -17.30 23.72 10.27
CA ALA A 416 -18.74 23.71 10.00
C ALA A 416 -19.25 25.05 9.44
N GLY A 417 -19.80 25.05 8.23
CA GLY A 417 -20.35 26.22 7.55
C GLY A 417 -19.31 27.30 7.22
N HIS A 418 -18.01 26.99 7.19
CA HIS A 418 -16.98 27.98 6.90
C HIS A 418 -17.16 28.60 5.49
N ALA A 419 -16.80 29.88 5.34
CA ALA A 419 -16.86 30.58 4.06
C ALA A 419 -15.86 30.01 3.05
N TYR A 420 -16.03 30.30 1.76
CA TYR A 420 -15.07 29.87 0.75
C TYR A 420 -13.75 30.66 0.85
N PRO A 421 -12.58 30.01 0.71
CA PRO A 421 -12.40 28.55 0.69
C PRO A 421 -12.45 27.96 2.11
N VAL A 422 -13.00 26.75 2.23
CA VAL A 422 -12.83 25.96 3.46
C VAL A 422 -11.37 25.49 3.52
N PRO A 423 -10.65 25.66 4.64
CA PRO A 423 -9.27 25.19 4.73
C PRO A 423 -9.16 23.71 4.36
N ARG A 424 -8.23 23.38 3.46
CA ARG A 424 -7.92 22.01 3.03
C ARG A 424 -9.04 21.28 2.27
N GLN A 425 -10.05 21.99 1.77
CA GLN A 425 -11.02 21.41 0.86
C GLN A 425 -10.36 20.89 -0.43
N VAL A 426 -11.13 20.13 -1.23
CA VAL A 426 -10.72 19.74 -2.58
C VAL A 426 -10.30 20.98 -3.39
N GLY A 427 -9.11 20.92 -3.99
CA GLY A 427 -8.51 22.00 -4.76
C GLY A 427 -7.66 22.98 -3.94
N GLN A 428 -7.40 22.69 -2.66
CA GLN A 428 -6.50 23.48 -1.81
C GLN A 428 -5.18 22.74 -1.55
N GLY A 429 -4.09 23.49 -1.62
CA GLY A 429 -2.75 23.05 -1.24
C GLY A 429 -2.07 24.05 -0.29
N HIS A 430 -0.77 23.89 -0.08
CA HIS A 430 0.05 24.81 0.70
C HIS A 430 1.40 25.00 0.02
N ASP A 431 1.90 26.24 -0.08
CA ASP A 431 3.16 26.57 -0.78
C ASP A 431 4.39 26.63 0.13
N GLY A 432 4.20 26.32 1.42
CA GLY A 432 5.22 26.46 2.47
C GLY A 432 5.02 27.68 3.37
N THR A 433 4.23 28.66 2.91
CA THR A 433 3.92 29.88 3.66
C THR A 433 2.44 30.07 3.92
N ARG A 434 1.56 29.66 2.99
CA ARG A 434 0.11 29.83 3.10
C ARG A 434 -0.66 28.80 2.29
N TYR A 435 -1.96 28.72 2.56
CA TYR A 435 -2.89 28.01 1.68
C TYR A 435 -2.95 28.67 0.30
N VAL A 436 -2.97 27.83 -0.73
CA VAL A 436 -3.04 28.23 -2.14
C VAL A 436 -4.08 27.40 -2.87
N LEU A 437 -4.57 27.94 -3.99
CA LEU A 437 -5.34 27.16 -4.94
C LEU A 437 -4.40 26.16 -5.62
N ASP A 438 -4.64 24.88 -5.41
CA ASP A 438 -3.88 23.77 -6.01
C ASP A 438 -4.89 22.75 -6.53
N PRO A 439 -5.41 22.95 -7.75
CA PRO A 439 -6.57 22.20 -8.25
C PRO A 439 -6.30 20.70 -8.36
N LEU A 440 -7.35 19.89 -8.22
CA LEU A 440 -7.32 18.48 -8.64
C LEU A 440 -7.33 18.40 -10.18
N TYR A 441 -6.44 17.61 -10.77
CA TYR A 441 -6.38 17.44 -12.24
C TYR A 441 -6.75 16.01 -12.64
N ILE A 442 -7.69 15.89 -13.58
CA ILE A 442 -8.19 14.61 -14.08
C ILE A 442 -8.07 14.63 -15.61
N TRP A 443 -7.20 13.80 -16.20
CA TRP A 443 -7.01 13.80 -17.66
C TRP A 443 -6.58 12.43 -18.18
N ASN A 444 -6.69 12.22 -19.49
CA ASN A 444 -6.27 11.00 -20.18
C ASN A 444 -6.72 9.66 -19.54
N ASN A 445 -7.91 9.61 -18.94
CA ASN A 445 -8.51 8.37 -18.45
C ASN A 445 -9.43 7.81 -19.56
N PRO A 446 -9.03 6.78 -20.33
CA PRO A 446 -9.76 6.33 -21.52
C PRO A 446 -11.16 5.80 -21.25
N GLY A 447 -11.46 5.35 -20.02
CA GLY A 447 -12.81 4.94 -19.64
C GLY A 447 -13.79 6.09 -19.41
N GLN A 448 -13.33 7.35 -19.54
CA GLN A 448 -14.12 8.58 -19.42
C GLN A 448 -15.01 8.62 -18.16
N PRO A 449 -14.42 8.44 -16.96
CA PRO A 449 -15.18 8.46 -15.72
C PRO A 449 -15.92 9.79 -15.56
N ARG A 450 -17.17 9.71 -15.10
CA ARG A 450 -17.99 10.88 -14.81
C ARG A 450 -17.56 11.49 -13.49
N ILE A 451 -17.59 12.82 -13.47
CA ILE A 451 -17.07 13.63 -12.37
C ILE A 451 -18.25 14.30 -11.69
N GLY A 452 -18.47 13.92 -10.44
CA GLY A 452 -19.60 14.37 -9.63
C GLY A 452 -19.16 15.22 -8.44
N ILE A 453 -20.10 16.01 -7.94
CA ILE A 453 -19.99 16.69 -6.64
C ILE A 453 -21.20 16.29 -5.82
N ASN A 454 -20.97 15.73 -4.63
CA ASN A 454 -22.04 15.37 -3.72
C ASN A 454 -22.00 16.20 -2.43
N ASP A 455 -23.08 16.07 -1.66
CA ASP A 455 -23.23 16.73 -0.37
C ASP A 455 -23.45 15.69 0.73
N PHE A 456 -23.06 16.07 1.95
CA PHE A 456 -23.47 15.33 3.14
C PHE A 456 -24.94 15.63 3.43
N GLU A 457 -25.69 14.60 3.81
CA GLU A 457 -27.10 14.69 4.19
C GLU A 457 -27.31 13.99 5.55
N PRO A 458 -28.16 14.53 6.44
CA PRO A 458 -28.91 15.79 6.30
C PRO A 458 -28.03 17.06 6.42
N ASP A 459 -28.61 18.25 6.16
CA ASP A 459 -27.96 19.52 6.52
C ASP A 459 -27.96 19.72 8.04
N GLU A 460 -26.92 19.24 8.71
CA GLU A 460 -26.72 19.41 10.15
C GLU A 460 -26.31 20.85 10.51
N VAL A 461 -25.69 21.58 9.58
CA VAL A 461 -25.23 22.96 9.80
C VAL A 461 -26.40 23.95 9.70
N GLY A 462 -27.43 23.65 8.91
CA GLY A 462 -28.66 24.42 8.78
C GLY A 462 -28.50 25.72 7.98
N ARG A 463 -27.55 25.74 7.05
CA ARG A 463 -27.23 26.93 6.22
C ARG A 463 -27.49 26.72 4.72
N ASN A 464 -27.93 25.52 4.32
CA ASN A 464 -28.18 25.14 2.94
C ASN A 464 -27.01 25.43 1.98
N LEU A 465 -25.77 25.37 2.49
CA LEU A 465 -24.56 25.50 1.68
C LEU A 465 -24.34 24.20 0.89
N ARG A 466 -23.86 24.33 -0.35
CA ARG A 466 -23.65 23.19 -1.26
C ARG A 466 -22.19 23.08 -1.67
N SER A 467 -21.69 21.84 -1.71
CA SER A 467 -20.32 21.55 -2.17
C SER A 467 -20.10 22.03 -3.60
N ALA A 468 -21.14 21.98 -4.45
CA ALA A 468 -21.10 22.49 -5.82
C ALA A 468 -20.89 24.01 -5.92
N ASP A 469 -21.13 24.77 -4.84
CA ASP A 469 -20.82 26.21 -4.79
C ASP A 469 -19.35 26.49 -4.41
N TYR A 470 -18.71 25.52 -3.74
CA TYR A 470 -17.35 25.63 -3.23
C TYR A 470 -16.32 24.92 -4.13
N ILE A 471 -16.74 23.93 -4.91
CA ILE A 471 -15.89 23.19 -5.84
C ILE A 471 -16.36 23.52 -7.26
N LYS A 472 -15.52 24.22 -8.02
CA LYS A 472 -15.83 24.69 -9.38
C LYS A 472 -14.84 24.11 -10.40
N LEU A 473 -15.38 23.60 -11.52
CA LEU A 473 -14.60 23.24 -12.70
C LEU A 473 -13.86 24.48 -13.22
N GLY A 474 -12.58 24.33 -13.56
CA GLY A 474 -11.73 25.43 -14.00
C GLY A 474 -11.20 26.31 -12.85
N ARG A 475 -11.45 25.94 -11.59
CA ARG A 475 -10.87 26.60 -10.41
C ARG A 475 -10.32 25.60 -9.41
N ASP A 476 -11.19 24.78 -8.81
CA ASP A 476 -10.80 23.83 -7.75
C ASP A 476 -10.45 22.45 -8.34
N TYR A 477 -10.94 22.16 -9.54
CA TYR A 477 -10.54 20.99 -10.33
C TYR A 477 -10.60 21.26 -11.83
N TYR A 478 -9.85 20.45 -12.60
CA TYR A 478 -9.81 20.48 -14.06
C TYR A 478 -10.02 19.08 -14.63
N VAL A 479 -10.77 19.00 -15.73
CA VAL A 479 -11.03 17.76 -16.48
C VAL A 479 -10.52 17.93 -17.91
N GLY A 480 -9.82 16.92 -18.41
CA GLY A 480 -9.25 16.93 -19.77
C GLY A 480 -8.03 17.84 -19.95
N VAL A 481 -7.52 18.43 -18.87
CA VAL A 481 -6.36 19.32 -18.87
C VAL A 481 -5.26 18.69 -18.01
N PRO A 482 -4.05 18.45 -18.57
CA PRO A 482 -2.92 18.00 -17.78
C PRO A 482 -2.51 19.02 -16.72
N LYS A 483 -2.10 18.54 -15.53
CA LYS A 483 -1.51 19.42 -14.50
C LYS A 483 -0.25 20.12 -15.07
N PRO A 484 -0.14 21.45 -14.97
CA PRO A 484 1.05 22.17 -15.45
C PRO A 484 2.33 21.64 -14.82
N ASP A 485 3.37 21.49 -15.65
CA ASP A 485 4.71 20.99 -15.30
C ASP A 485 4.75 19.60 -14.64
N TYR A 486 3.63 18.88 -14.61
CA TYR A 486 3.57 17.55 -14.04
C TYR A 486 4.27 16.53 -14.93
N ARG A 487 5.11 15.71 -14.29
CA ARG A 487 5.77 14.54 -14.87
C ARG A 487 5.69 13.43 -13.84
N LYS A 488 5.25 12.23 -14.23
CA LYS A 488 5.21 11.06 -13.33
C LYS A 488 6.60 10.79 -12.76
N TYR A 489 6.64 10.32 -11.52
CA TYR A 489 7.88 9.85 -10.91
C TYR A 489 8.39 8.58 -11.61
N VAL A 490 9.69 8.29 -11.56
CA VAL A 490 10.29 7.11 -12.22
C VAL A 490 9.62 5.81 -11.75
N TYR A 491 9.33 4.91 -12.70
CA TYR A 491 8.77 3.57 -12.45
C TYR A 491 9.65 2.50 -13.15
N PRO A 492 9.85 1.31 -12.53
CA PRO A 492 9.47 0.95 -11.17
C PRO A 492 10.18 1.80 -10.11
N HIS A 493 9.62 1.91 -8.90
CA HIS A 493 10.24 2.70 -7.84
C HIS A 493 11.70 2.26 -7.59
N PRO A 494 12.68 3.17 -7.45
CA PRO A 494 14.09 2.79 -7.29
C PRO A 494 14.39 1.91 -6.07
N LEU A 495 13.57 2.02 -5.01
CA LEU A 495 13.66 1.14 -3.83
C LEU A 495 13.37 -0.34 -4.12
N ARG A 496 12.76 -0.67 -5.27
CA ARG A 496 12.62 -2.08 -5.70
C ARG A 496 13.95 -2.69 -6.12
N GLN A 497 14.95 -1.85 -6.40
CA GLN A 497 16.26 -2.24 -6.91
C GLN A 497 17.36 -2.12 -5.85
N SER A 498 17.07 -1.78 -4.58
CA SER A 498 18.08 -1.70 -3.52
C SER A 498 18.54 -3.11 -3.10
N ARG A 499 19.36 -3.67 -4.00
CA ARG A 499 20.46 -4.61 -3.89
C ARG A 499 20.39 -5.61 -2.74
N ALA A 500 20.22 -6.87 -3.13
CA ALA A 500 21.08 -7.93 -2.63
C ALA A 500 22.55 -7.45 -2.72
N SER A 501 23.11 -6.93 -1.63
CA SER A 501 24.56 -6.86 -1.50
C SER A 501 25.04 -8.26 -1.14
N SER A 502 25.33 -9.05 -2.16
CA SER A 502 26.22 -10.21 -2.06
C SER A 502 27.36 -9.98 -3.03
N PRO A 503 28.62 -9.98 -2.59
CA PRO A 503 29.65 -10.77 -3.27
C PRO A 503 29.26 -12.25 -3.26
#